data_AF-A0A1G2G200-F1
#
_entry.id   AF-A0A1G2G200-F1
#
_cell.length_a   1.000
_cell.length_b   1.000
_cell.length_c   1.000
_cell.angle_alpha   90.00
_cell.angle_beta   90.00
_cell.angle_gamma   90.00
#
_symmetry.space_group_name_H-M   'P 1'
#
loop_
_entity.id
_entity.type
_entity.pdbx_description
1 polymer ?
#
loop_
_entity_poly.entity_id
_entity_poly.type
_entity_poly.pdbx_seq_one_letter_code
_entity_poly.pdbx_strand_id
1 'polypeptide(L)'
;MKYNKLVRNEIPRIIKEKGQTPTCRIAIPGERRNYAVEKLWEEVREYADAKTKEGKLGELADILEVVRLLCKVDKIFFKEVDNARKKKAKKRGTFSEWVILEQVV
;
A
#
# COMPACT_ATOMS: atom_id res chain seq x y z
N MET A 1 3.89 -9.40 -22.38
CA MET A 1 4.47 -9.30 -21.03
C MET A 1 3.62 -10.12 -20.07
N LYS A 2 4.22 -10.81 -19.10
CA LYS A 2 3.49 -11.51 -18.03
C LYS A 2 3.58 -10.67 -16.76
N TYR A 3 2.46 -10.53 -16.05
CA TYR A 3 2.39 -9.82 -14.78
C TYR A 3 2.00 -10.80 -13.68
N ASN A 4 2.56 -10.61 -12.48
CA ASN A 4 2.19 -11.36 -11.30
C ASN A 4 1.98 -10.40 -10.12
N LYS A 5 0.98 -9.53 -10.26
CA LYS A 5 0.69 -8.49 -9.27
C LYS A 5 -0.79 -8.41 -8.93
N LEU A 6 -1.08 -7.95 -7.72
CA LEU A 6 -2.42 -7.61 -7.30
C LEU A 6 -2.85 -6.31 -8.00
N VAL A 7 -4.09 -6.26 -8.48
CA VAL A 7 -4.67 -5.05 -9.10
C VAL A 7 -6.05 -4.78 -8.49
N ARG A 8 -6.52 -3.54 -8.60
CA ARG A 8 -7.91 -3.19 -8.23
C ARG A 8 -8.89 -4.03 -9.06
N ASN A 9 -10.03 -4.39 -8.46
CA ASN A 9 -11.01 -5.31 -9.05
C ASN A 9 -11.61 -4.82 -10.39
N GLU A 10 -11.61 -3.51 -10.64
CA GLU A 10 -12.11 -2.92 -11.89
C GLU A 10 -11.06 -2.87 -13.01
N ILE A 11 -9.77 -3.11 -12.71
CA ILE A 11 -8.70 -3.05 -13.72
C ILE A 11 -8.92 -4.03 -14.87
N PRO A 12 -9.33 -5.30 -14.65
CA PRO A 12 -9.66 -6.19 -15.76
C PRO A 12 -10.76 -5.66 -16.68
N ARG A 13 -11.78 -4.97 -16.14
CA ARG A 13 -12.83 -4.36 -16.97
C ARG A 13 -12.27 -3.21 -17.81
N ILE A 14 -11.49 -2.32 -17.19
CA ILE A 14 -10.85 -1.18 -17.87
C ILE A 14 -9.90 -1.64 -18.98
N ILE A 15 -9.16 -2.74 -18.78
CA ILE A 15 -8.30 -3.32 -19.82
C ILE A 15 -9.13 -3.80 -21.03
N LYS A 16 -10.27 -4.46 -20.78
CA LYS A 16 -11.20 -4.92 -21.84
C LYS A 16 -11.78 -3.75 -22.63
N GLU A 17 -12.15 -2.67 -21.95
CA GLU A 17 -12.68 -1.45 -22.60
C GLU A 17 -11.66 -0.78 -23.53
N LYS A 18 -10.36 -0.99 -23.28
CA LYS A 18 -9.27 -0.55 -24.16
C LYS A 18 -8.96 -1.55 -25.29
N GLY A 19 -9.83 -2.53 -25.53
CA GLY A 19 -9.67 -3.55 -26.58
C GLY A 19 -8.63 -4.63 -26.28
N GLN A 20 -8.14 -4.72 -25.04
CA GLN A 20 -7.15 -5.73 -24.63
C GLN A 20 -7.80 -6.87 -23.84
N THR A 21 -7.19 -8.06 -23.83
CA THR A 21 -7.73 -9.22 -23.11
C THR A 21 -6.88 -9.54 -21.86
N PRO A 22 -7.34 -9.23 -20.64
CA PRO A 22 -6.62 -9.59 -19.43
C PRO A 22 -6.87 -11.06 -19.05
N THR A 23 -5.83 -11.76 -18.61
CA THR A 23 -5.95 -13.05 -17.92
C THR A 23 -5.78 -12.81 -16.42
N CYS A 24 -6.80 -13.15 -15.63
CA CYS A 24 -6.81 -12.91 -14.20
C CYS A 24 -7.23 -14.16 -13.43
N ARG A 25 -6.74 -14.29 -12.21
CA ARG A 25 -7.21 -15.27 -11.22
C ARG A 25 -7.41 -14.58 -9.89
N ILE A 26 -8.27 -15.12 -9.05
CA ILE A 26 -8.41 -14.66 -7.67
C ILE A 26 -7.37 -15.38 -6.80
N ALA A 27 -6.66 -14.62 -5.96
CA ALA A 27 -5.69 -15.19 -5.02
C ALA A 27 -6.39 -16.08 -3.98
N ILE A 28 -5.88 -17.30 -3.80
CA ILE A 28 -6.35 -18.20 -2.74
C ILE A 28 -5.93 -17.68 -1.37
N PRO A 29 -6.61 -18.05 -0.27
CA PRO A 29 -6.31 -17.50 1.06
C PRO A 29 -4.82 -17.54 1.46
N GLY A 30 -4.10 -18.61 1.13
CA GLY A 30 -2.66 -18.76 1.43
C GLY A 30 -1.73 -17.79 0.68
N GLU A 31 -2.19 -17.17 -0.41
CA GLU A 31 -1.39 -16.24 -1.22
C GLU A 31 -1.70 -14.78 -0.92
N ARG A 32 -2.89 -14.47 -0.39
CA ARG A 32 -3.41 -13.10 -0.26
C ARG A 32 -2.46 -12.20 0.51
N ARG A 33 -1.86 -12.72 1.59
CA ARG A 33 -0.92 -11.96 2.41
C ARG A 33 0.34 -11.60 1.62
N ASN A 34 0.90 -12.56 0.89
CA ASN A 34 2.10 -12.31 0.08
C ASN A 34 1.82 -11.27 -1.00
N TYR A 35 0.71 -11.41 -1.74
CA TYR A 35 0.32 -10.41 -2.74
C TYR A 35 0.05 -9.02 -2.14
N ALA A 36 -0.54 -8.93 -0.95
CA ALA A 36 -0.77 -7.64 -0.29
C ALA A 36 0.53 -6.97 0.15
N VAL A 37 1.51 -7.73 0.67
CA VAL A 37 2.83 -7.22 1.05
C VAL A 37 3.64 -6.80 -0.18
N GLU A 38 3.65 -7.62 -1.24
CA GLU A 38 4.30 -7.25 -2.50
C GLU A 38 3.69 -5.98 -3.10
N LYS A 39 2.36 -5.85 -3.03
CA LYS A 39 1.69 -4.63 -3.49
C LYS A 39 2.11 -3.42 -2.68
N LEU A 40 2.28 -3.53 -1.35
CA LEU A 40 2.78 -2.42 -0.54
C LEU A 40 4.16 -1.96 -0.99
N TRP A 41 5.06 -2.90 -1.29
CA TRP A 41 6.38 -2.57 -1.82
C TRP A 41 6.33 -1.93 -3.20
N GLU A 42 5.42 -2.38 -4.08
CA GLU A 42 5.15 -1.74 -5.38
C GLU A 42 4.76 -0.27 -5.19
N GLU A 43 3.72 0.02 -4.40
CA GLU A 43 3.23 1.41 -4.22
C GLU A 43 4.27 2.33 -3.55
N VAL A 44 5.06 1.81 -2.60
CA VAL A 44 6.13 2.60 -1.95
C VAL A 44 7.23 2.97 -2.95
N ARG A 45 7.58 2.05 -3.87
CA ARG A 45 8.54 2.33 -4.95
C ARG A 45 7.96 3.34 -5.93
N GLU A 46 6.70 3.18 -6.32
CA GLU A 46 6.01 4.13 -7.21
C GLU A 46 5.95 5.53 -6.58
N TYR A 47 5.67 5.64 -5.27
CA TYR A 47 5.72 6.91 -4.53
C TYR A 47 7.12 7.55 -4.53
N ALA A 48 8.17 6.75 -4.34
CA ALA A 48 9.55 7.23 -4.35
C ALA A 48 9.97 7.73 -5.75
N ASP A 49 9.47 7.07 -6.80
CA ASP A 49 9.77 7.42 -8.20
C ASP A 49 8.93 8.59 -8.71
N ALA A 50 7.73 8.83 -8.15
CA ALA A 50 6.82 9.88 -8.56
C ALA A 50 7.45 11.29 -8.49
N LYS A 51 7.43 12.01 -9.62
CA LYS A 51 8.04 13.34 -9.75
C LYS A 51 7.06 14.49 -9.54
N THR A 52 5.78 14.27 -9.81
CA THR A 52 4.73 15.29 -9.70
C THR A 52 3.98 15.18 -8.37
N LYS A 53 3.33 16.28 -7.97
CA LYS A 53 2.47 16.30 -6.77
C LYS A 53 1.27 15.37 -6.93
N GLU A 54 0.67 15.36 -8.12
CA GLU A 54 -0.50 14.54 -8.44
C GLU A 54 -0.14 13.05 -8.42
N GLY A 55 1.02 12.68 -8.97
CA GLY A 55 1.54 11.31 -8.88
C GLY A 55 1.74 10.90 -7.42
N LYS A 56 2.49 11.70 -6.64
CA LYS A 56 2.73 11.42 -5.22
C LYS A 56 1.42 11.28 -4.41
N LEU A 57 0.40 12.09 -4.71
CA LEU A 57 -0.90 11.98 -4.07
C LEU A 57 -1.58 10.66 -4.40
N GLY A 58 -1.55 10.24 -5.68
CA GLY A 58 -2.06 8.95 -6.14
C GLY A 58 -1.40 7.79 -5.39
N GLU A 59 -0.07 7.76 -5.37
CA GLU A 59 0.66 6.65 -4.74
C GLU A 59 0.45 6.62 -3.21
N LEU A 60 0.33 7.77 -2.54
CA LEU A 60 -0.05 7.81 -1.11
C LEU A 60 -1.46 7.25 -0.87
N ALA A 61 -2.40 7.48 -1.80
CA ALA A 61 -3.74 6.92 -1.71
C ALA A 61 -3.73 5.39 -1.92
N ASP A 62 -2.92 4.89 -2.85
CA ASP A 62 -2.74 3.46 -3.07
C ASP A 62 -2.02 2.78 -1.88
N ILE A 63 -0.98 3.40 -1.30
CA ILE A 63 -0.37 2.93 -0.05
C ILE A 63 -1.42 2.82 1.07
N LEU A 64 -2.29 3.81 1.22
CA LEU A 64 -3.35 3.79 2.23
C LEU A 64 -4.37 2.67 1.98
N GLU A 65 -4.74 2.41 0.73
CA GLU A 65 -5.62 1.30 0.36
C GLU A 65 -4.97 -0.05 0.69
N VAL A 66 -3.69 -0.22 0.40
CA VAL A 66 -2.94 -1.44 0.73
C VAL A 66 -2.81 -1.63 2.24
N VAL A 67 -2.59 -0.57 3.02
CA VAL A 67 -2.63 -0.65 4.49
C VAL A 67 -3.99 -1.14 4.98
N ARG A 68 -5.10 -0.65 4.40
CA ARG A 68 -6.46 -1.14 4.72
C ARG A 68 -6.67 -2.60 4.30
N LEU A 69 -6.11 -3.02 3.17
CA LEU A 69 -6.13 -4.42 2.73
C LEU A 69 -5.37 -5.32 3.71
N LEU A 70 -4.17 -4.94 4.12
CA LEU A 70 -3.36 -5.68 5.09
C LEU A 70 -4.07 -5.80 6.44
N CYS A 71 -4.73 -4.73 6.89
CA CYS A 71 -5.60 -4.77 8.07
C CYS A 71 -6.65 -5.89 7.95
N LYS A 72 -7.34 -6.00 6.80
CA LYS A 72 -8.33 -7.07 6.57
C LYS A 72 -7.69 -8.46 6.57
N VAL A 73 -6.52 -8.62 5.94
CA VAL A 73 -5.80 -9.91 5.87
C VAL A 73 -5.36 -10.37 7.25
N ASP A 74 -4.80 -9.46 8.05
CA ASP A 74 -4.27 -9.74 9.38
C ASP A 74 -5.35 -9.65 10.48
N LYS A 75 -6.63 -9.42 10.11
CA LYS A 75 -7.78 -9.28 11.01
C LYS A 75 -7.62 -8.15 12.05
N ILE A 76 -7.00 -7.05 11.64
CA ILE A 76 -6.81 -5.84 12.41
C ILE A 76 -7.84 -4.80 11.96
N PHE A 77 -8.54 -4.14 12.88
CA PHE A 77 -9.36 -3.00 12.52
C PHE A 77 -8.48 -1.79 12.22
N PHE A 78 -8.78 -1.05 11.15
CA PHE A 78 -8.01 0.16 10.80
C PHE A 78 -7.96 1.19 11.95
N LYS A 79 -9.01 1.25 12.79
CA LYS A 79 -9.05 2.08 14.00
C LYS A 79 -7.96 1.70 15.01
N GLU A 80 -7.59 0.43 15.12
CA GLU A 80 -6.51 -0.03 15.99
C GLU A 80 -5.16 0.48 15.53
N VAL A 81 -4.92 0.52 14.21
CA VAL A 81 -3.70 1.10 13.63
C VAL A 81 -3.61 2.60 13.94
N ASP A 82 -4.69 3.36 13.74
CA ASP A 82 -4.69 4.79 14.05
C ASP A 82 -4.54 5.06 15.56
N ASN A 83 -5.17 4.23 16.41
CA ASN A 83 -4.98 4.29 17.86
C ASN A 83 -3.53 4.00 18.26
N ALA A 84 -2.88 3.00 17.64
CA ALA A 84 -1.48 2.69 17.87
C ALA A 84 -0.57 3.85 17.43
N ARG A 85 -0.84 4.47 16.27
CA ARG A 85 -0.15 5.67 15.78
C ARG A 85 -0.26 6.83 16.78
N LYS A 86 -1.47 7.13 17.27
CA LYS A 86 -1.72 8.18 18.28
C LYS A 86 -1.02 7.90 19.61
N LYS A 87 -1.04 6.65 20.09
CA LYS A 87 -0.31 6.24 21.30
C LYS A 87 1.20 6.41 21.15
N LYS A 88 1.77 6.04 20.00
CA LYS A 88 3.19 6.27 19.67
C LYS A 88 3.51 7.76 19.64
N ALA A 89 2.68 8.57 18.99
CA ALA A 89 2.84 10.03 18.94
C ALA A 89 2.87 10.67 20.33
N LYS A 90 1.95 10.27 21.22
CA LYS A 90 1.92 10.76 22.61
C LYS A 90 3.15 10.32 23.42
N LYS A 91 3.65 9.10 23.20
CA LYS A 91 4.75 8.53 23.99
C LYS A 91 6.14 8.94 23.49
N ARG A 92 6.30 9.13 22.17
CA ARG A 92 7.61 9.25 21.49
C ARG A 92 7.71 10.46 20.57
N GLY A 93 6.70 11.32 20.53
CA GLY A 93 6.61 12.41 19.57
C GLY A 93 6.21 11.95 18.16
N THR A 94 6.12 12.93 17.26
CA THR A 94 5.82 12.75 15.84
C THR A 94 7.07 12.98 15.00
N PHE A 95 6.96 12.83 13.69
CA PHE A 95 8.04 13.16 12.75
C PHE A 95 8.06 14.66 12.37
N SER A 96 7.36 15.54 13.09
CA SER A 96 7.25 16.97 12.73
C SER A 96 8.56 17.74 12.88
N GLU A 97 9.41 17.30 13.81
CA GLU A 97 10.69 17.96 14.11
C GLU A 97 11.84 17.47 13.22
N TRP A 98 11.60 16.54 12.29
CA TRP A 98 12.61 16.02 11.35
C TRP A 98 13.90 15.51 12.03
N VAL A 99 13.80 14.99 13.24
CA VAL A 99 14.96 14.49 14.01
C VAL A 99 15.56 13.27 13.31
N ILE A 100 16.84 13.38 12.92
CA ILE A 100 17.65 12.30 12.35
C ILE A 100 18.63 11.80 13.42
N LEU A 101 18.60 10.50 13.72
CA LEU A 101 19.56 9.88 14.63
C LEU A 101 20.80 9.45 13.84
N GLU A 102 21.93 10.12 14.07
CA GLU A 102 23.19 9.82 13.37
C GLU A 102 24.08 8.82 14.11
N GLN A 103 24.10 8.85 15.45
CA GLN A 103 24.92 7.96 16.27
C GLN A 103 24.31 7.76 17.67
N VAL A 104 24.51 6.58 18.24
CA VAL A 104 24.34 6.28 19.67
C VAL A 104 25.66 5.69 20.16
N VAL A 105 26.19 6.22 21.26
CA VAL A 105 27.39 5.70 21.93
C VAL A 105 27.03 4.86 23.15
#